data_AF-A0A3R9MFJ7-F1
#
_entry.id   AF-A0A3R9MFJ7-F1
#
_cell.length_a   1.000
_cell.length_b   1.000
_cell.length_c   1.000
_cell.angle_alpha   90.00
_cell.angle_beta   90.00
_cell.angle_gamma   90.00
#
_symmetry.space_group_name_H-M   'P 1'
#
loop_
_entity.id
_entity.type
_entity.pdbx_description
1 polymer ?
#
loop_
_entity_poly.entity_id
_entity_poly.type
_entity_poly.pdbx_seq_one_letter_code
_entity_poly.pdbx_strand_id
1 'polypeptide(L)'
;MTDLTLDQQELEMATKWLDFTVEAFIRNIRQLRIKQTGALMASFRKQVVGAASGRLQLQLSYALYGKFVDMGVGRGMGQGIRKGDDGYDRMRNSRGQLKRRERKAKKWFSKALAYQTKRLAELMSELHGTLLISQVSDALPAQDVVVNF
;
A
#
# COMPACT_ATOMS: atom_id res chain seq x y z
N MET A 1 18.58 23.47 15.90
CA MET A 1 17.72 22.42 15.30
C MET A 1 17.73 21.27 16.28
N THR A 2 16.57 20.85 16.78
CA THR A 2 16.49 19.72 17.72
C THR A 2 16.69 18.43 16.94
N ASP A 3 17.74 17.67 17.25
CA ASP A 3 17.93 16.33 16.71
C ASP A 3 16.74 15.46 17.12
N LEU A 4 15.91 15.08 16.15
CA LEU A 4 14.82 14.13 16.34
C LEU A 4 15.42 12.77 16.71
N THR A 5 14.86 12.11 17.72
CA THR A 5 15.28 10.74 18.07
C THR A 5 14.97 9.79 16.90
N LEU A 6 15.72 8.69 16.76
CA LEU A 6 15.53 7.72 15.67
C LEU A 6 14.06 7.28 15.55
N ASP A 7 13.42 6.96 16.67
CA ASP A 7 12.02 6.57 16.74
C ASP A 7 11.08 7.64 16.17
N GLN A 8 11.40 8.92 16.37
CA GLN A 8 10.63 10.04 15.82
C GLN A 8 10.82 10.15 14.30
N GLN A 9 12.04 9.94 13.80
CA GLN A 9 12.33 9.95 12.37
C GLN A 9 11.66 8.77 11.65
N GLU A 10 11.70 7.58 12.24
CA GLU A 10 10.99 6.39 11.76
C GLU A 10 9.48 6.62 11.70
N LEU A 11 8.90 7.17 12.78
CA LEU A 11 7.47 7.49 12.86
C LEU A 11 7.06 8.51 11.79
N GLU A 12 7.85 9.57 11.63
CA GLU A 12 7.58 10.61 10.62
C GLU A 12 7.65 10.03 9.20
N MET A 13 8.71 9.26 8.90
CA MET A 13 8.90 8.62 7.60
C MET A 13 7.78 7.62 7.28
N ALA A 14 7.43 6.79 8.25
CA ALA A 14 6.30 5.86 8.17
C ALA A 14 4.97 6.56 7.88
N THR A 15 4.71 7.66 8.59
CA THR A 15 3.48 8.44 8.43
C THR A 15 3.41 9.06 7.04
N LYS A 16 4.50 9.71 6.59
CA LYS A 16 4.60 10.28 5.23
C LYS A 16 4.45 9.21 4.14
N TRP A 17 5.06 8.04 4.35
CA TRP A 17 4.95 6.92 3.41
C TRP A 17 3.51 6.39 3.30
N LEU A 18 2.79 6.26 4.43
CA LEU A 18 1.38 5.85 4.43
C LEU A 18 0.52 6.84 3.65
N ASP A 19 0.76 8.13 3.83
CA ASP A 19 0.02 9.21 3.16
C ASP A 19 0.21 9.13 1.65
N PHE A 20 1.47 9.05 1.22
CA PHE A 20 1.82 8.91 -0.19
C PHE A 20 1.23 7.63 -0.80
N THR A 21 1.23 6.53 -0.05
CA THR A 21 0.68 5.25 -0.47
C THR A 21 -0.84 5.32 -0.70
N VAL A 22 -1.57 5.93 0.23
CA VAL A 22 -3.02 6.14 0.10
C VAL A 22 -3.34 7.06 -1.07
N GLU A 23 -2.58 8.13 -1.27
CA GLU A 23 -2.74 8.99 -2.43
C GLU A 23 -2.51 8.26 -3.75
N ALA A 24 -1.46 7.43 -3.83
CA ALA A 24 -1.17 6.64 -5.02
C ALA A 24 -2.33 5.69 -5.34
N PHE A 25 -2.93 5.07 -4.31
CA PHE A 25 -4.12 4.24 -4.48
C PHE A 25 -5.31 5.04 -5.00
N ILE A 26 -5.60 6.20 -4.42
CA ILE A 26 -6.70 7.06 -4.87
C ILE A 26 -6.48 7.51 -6.33
N ARG A 27 -5.24 7.91 -6.69
CA ARG A 27 -4.87 8.26 -8.07
C ARG A 27 -5.12 7.08 -9.01
N ASN A 28 -4.67 5.87 -8.65
CA ASN A 28 -4.88 4.67 -9.48
C ASN A 28 -6.36 4.33 -9.65
N ILE A 29 -7.17 4.44 -8.59
CA ILE A 29 -8.61 4.21 -8.65
C ILE A 29 -9.28 5.17 -9.66
N ARG A 30 -8.87 6.45 -9.65
CA ARG A 30 -9.36 7.47 -10.59
C ARG A 30 -8.89 7.18 -12.02
N GLN A 31 -7.61 6.90 -12.22
CA GLN A 31 -7.03 6.58 -13.53
C GLN A 31 -7.68 5.35 -14.19
N LEU A 32 -7.92 4.30 -13.39
CA LEU A 32 -8.58 3.07 -13.86
C LEU A 32 -10.10 3.23 -14.03
N ARG A 33 -10.65 4.43 -13.79
CA ARG A 33 -12.07 4.77 -13.91
C ARG A 33 -12.94 3.71 -13.23
N ILE A 34 -12.57 3.35 -12.01
CA ILE A 34 -13.37 2.43 -11.21
C ILE A 34 -14.66 3.17 -10.81
N LYS A 35 -15.82 2.58 -11.11
CA LYS A 35 -17.11 3.20 -10.84
C LYS A 35 -17.51 2.97 -9.37
N GLN A 36 -18.29 3.90 -8.81
CA GLN A 36 -18.86 3.78 -7.46
C GLN A 36 -17.81 3.54 -6.37
N THR A 37 -16.81 4.41 -6.34
CA THR A 37 -15.63 4.33 -5.47
C THR A 37 -15.71 5.24 -4.25
N GLY A 38 -16.75 6.04 -4.08
CA GLY A 38 -16.88 6.98 -2.96
C GLY A 38 -16.72 6.29 -1.61
N ALA A 39 -17.42 5.17 -1.40
CA ALA A 39 -17.29 4.37 -0.18
C ALA A 39 -15.88 3.77 0.00
N LEU A 40 -15.22 3.33 -1.08
CA LEU A 40 -13.85 2.81 -1.03
C LEU A 40 -12.86 3.90 -0.66
N MET A 41 -12.95 5.06 -1.31
CA MET A 41 -12.08 6.20 -1.02
C MET A 41 -12.28 6.73 0.40
N ALA A 42 -13.52 6.77 0.90
CA ALA A 42 -13.82 7.17 2.27
C ALA A 42 -13.44 6.10 3.31
N SER A 43 -13.27 4.83 2.89
CA SER A 43 -12.95 3.73 3.82
C SER A 43 -11.47 3.63 4.19
N PHE A 44 -10.58 4.38 3.54
CA PHE A 44 -9.16 4.32 3.87
C PHE A 44 -8.93 4.84 5.28
N ARG A 45 -8.38 3.97 6.14
CA ARG A 45 -7.89 4.31 7.47
C ARG A 45 -6.43 3.91 7.56
N LYS A 46 -5.59 4.85 7.98
CA LYS A 46 -4.15 4.68 8.17
C LYS A 46 -3.84 4.86 9.65
N GLN A 47 -2.99 4.01 10.19
CA GLN A 47 -2.52 4.10 11.56
C GLN A 47 -1.07 3.61 11.63
N VAL A 48 -0.24 4.36 12.33
CA VAL A 48 1.08 3.91 12.74
C VAL A 48 1.00 3.61 14.23
N VAL A 49 1.19 2.35 14.60
CA VAL A 49 1.18 1.90 15.99
C VAL A 49 2.64 1.70 16.40
N GLY A 50 3.11 2.49 17.36
CA GLY A 50 4.36 2.20 18.05
C GLY A 50 4.13 0.98 18.93
N ALA A 51 4.72 -0.18 18.62
CA ALA A 51 4.62 -1.33 19.50
C ALA A 51 5.52 -1.12 20.71
N ALA A 52 5.03 -1.49 21.90
CA ALA A 52 5.83 -1.51 23.13
C ALA A 52 7.11 -2.38 23.03
N SER A 53 7.20 -3.24 22.01
CA SER A 53 8.36 -4.08 21.69
C SER A 53 9.42 -3.39 20.81
N GLY A 54 9.36 -2.07 20.62
CA GLY A 54 10.34 -1.31 19.82
C GLY A 54 10.27 -1.53 18.31
N ARG A 55 9.14 -2.08 17.80
CA ARG A 55 8.93 -2.23 16.35
C ARG A 55 7.73 -1.42 15.91
N LEU A 56 7.92 -0.61 14.89
CA LEU A 56 6.86 0.18 14.30
C LEU A 56 5.91 -0.70 13.47
N GLN A 57 4.62 -0.66 13.75
CA GLN A 57 3.60 -1.40 13.01
C GLN A 57 2.75 -0.45 12.16
N LEU A 58 2.69 -0.72 10.86
CA LEU A 58 1.88 0.05 9.90
C LEU A 58 0.57 -0.68 9.64
N GLN A 59 -0.55 0.01 9.86
CA GLN A 59 -1.88 -0.52 9.60
C GLN A 59 -2.60 0.34 8.56
N LEU A 60 -2.98 -0.30 7.45
CA LEU A 60 -3.86 0.28 6.44
C LEU A 60 -5.12 -0.57 6.32
N SER A 61 -6.26 0.04 6.57
CA SER A 61 -7.57 -0.59 6.44
C SER A 61 -8.37 0.08 5.32
N TYR A 62 -9.12 -0.70 4.56
CA TYR A 62 -10.02 -0.25 3.51
C TYR A 62 -11.14 -1.26 3.28
N ALA A 63 -12.20 -0.86 2.60
CA ALA A 63 -13.34 -1.73 2.35
C ALA A 63 -12.96 -2.95 1.50
N LEU A 64 -13.26 -4.16 1.99
CA LEU A 64 -12.86 -5.45 1.37
C LEU A 64 -13.26 -5.55 -0.11
N TYR A 65 -14.38 -4.94 -0.50
CA TYR A 65 -14.83 -4.95 -1.89
C TYR A 65 -13.82 -4.32 -2.86
N GLY A 66 -12.94 -3.43 -2.39
CA GLY A 66 -11.85 -2.86 -3.19
C GLY A 66 -10.87 -3.92 -3.69
N LYS A 67 -10.60 -4.96 -2.88
CA LYS A 67 -9.76 -6.10 -3.27
C LYS A 67 -10.43 -6.94 -4.37
N PHE A 68 -11.74 -7.12 -4.29
CA PHE A 68 -12.50 -7.82 -5.34
C PHE A 68 -12.47 -7.06 -6.67
N VAL A 69 -12.49 -5.73 -6.63
CA VAL A 69 -12.31 -4.90 -7.83
C VAL A 69 -10.89 -5.04 -8.39
N ASP A 70 -9.88 -5.05 -7.52
CA ASP A 70 -8.46 -5.23 -7.92
C ASP A 70 -8.26 -6.55 -8.67
N MET A 71 -8.81 -7.64 -8.10
CA MET A 71 -8.78 -8.98 -8.68
C MET A 71 -9.72 -9.17 -9.89
N GLY A 72 -10.59 -8.21 -10.19
CA GLY A 72 -11.55 -8.31 -11.29
C GLY A 72 -12.75 -9.23 -11.02
N VAL A 73 -13.03 -9.54 -9.75
CA VAL A 73 -14.11 -10.46 -9.34
C VAL A 73 -15.50 -9.92 -9.75
N GLY A 74 -15.65 -8.61 -9.98
CA GLY A 74 -16.86 -8.00 -10.55
C GLY A 74 -18.10 -8.13 -9.65
N ARG A 75 -19.26 -7.68 -10.14
CA ARG A 75 -20.56 -7.67 -9.42
C ARG A 75 -21.60 -8.64 -10.00
N GLY A 76 -21.19 -9.49 -10.93
CA GLY A 76 -22.11 -10.03 -11.93
C GLY A 76 -22.85 -11.30 -11.55
N MET A 77 -22.93 -11.69 -10.28
CA MET A 77 -23.88 -12.69 -9.79
C MET A 77 -24.26 -12.28 -8.37
N GLY A 78 -25.54 -11.96 -8.14
CA GLY A 78 -26.08 -11.95 -6.79
C GLY A 78 -25.94 -13.34 -6.18
N GLN A 79 -25.80 -13.43 -4.86
CA GLN A 79 -25.91 -14.72 -4.17
C GLN A 79 -27.22 -15.40 -4.57
N GLY A 80 -27.16 -16.70 -4.88
CA GLY A 80 -28.35 -17.52 -5.17
C GLY A 80 -28.74 -17.65 -6.64
N ILE A 81 -28.13 -16.91 -7.58
CA ILE A 81 -28.45 -17.07 -9.01
C ILE A 81 -27.91 -18.41 -9.53
N ARG A 82 -28.79 -19.27 -10.03
CA ARG A 82 -28.48 -20.58 -10.60
C ARG A 82 -28.74 -20.61 -12.10
N LYS A 83 -28.14 -21.57 -12.80
CA LYS A 83 -28.42 -21.84 -14.22
C LYS A 83 -29.88 -22.24 -14.35
N GLY A 84 -30.67 -21.47 -15.11
CA GLY A 84 -32.13 -21.64 -15.25
C GLY A 84 -32.95 -20.54 -14.57
N ASP A 85 -32.34 -19.66 -13.77
CA ASP A 85 -33.02 -18.47 -13.25
C ASP A 85 -33.02 -17.35 -14.30
N ASP A 86 -34.07 -16.52 -14.31
CA ASP A 86 -34.19 -15.33 -15.17
C ASP A 86 -32.96 -14.40 -15.08
N GLY A 87 -32.32 -14.34 -13.91
CA GLY A 87 -31.11 -13.56 -13.68
C GLY A 87 -29.87 -14.10 -14.40
N TYR A 88 -29.80 -15.42 -14.60
CA TYR A 88 -28.66 -16.09 -15.24
C TYR A 88 -28.65 -15.83 -16.76
N ASP A 89 -29.78 -16.04 -17.43
CA ASP A 89 -29.90 -15.88 -18.89
C ASP A 89 -29.87 -14.41 -19.32
N ARG A 90 -30.24 -13.48 -18.44
CA ARG A 90 -30.06 -12.03 -18.68
C ARG A 90 -28.58 -11.66 -18.74
N MET A 91 -27.74 -12.30 -17.94
CA MET A 91 -26.33 -11.95 -17.80
C MET A 91 -25.39 -12.80 -18.64
N ARG A 92 -25.76 -14.04 -18.98
CA ARG A 92 -24.90 -14.98 -19.72
C ARG A 92 -25.54 -15.48 -21.02
N ASN A 93 -24.72 -15.84 -22.00
CA ASN A 93 -25.14 -16.49 -23.24
C ASN A 93 -25.35 -17.99 -23.00
N SER A 94 -25.86 -18.71 -24.01
CA SER A 94 -26.08 -20.17 -23.96
C SER A 94 -24.81 -20.98 -23.66
N ARG A 95 -23.63 -20.42 -23.94
CA ARG A 95 -22.31 -21.00 -23.61
C ARG A 95 -21.85 -20.67 -22.17
N GLY A 96 -22.68 -19.96 -21.39
CA GLY A 96 -22.35 -19.53 -20.04
C GLY A 96 -21.38 -18.36 -19.96
N GLN A 97 -21.07 -17.64 -21.04
CA GLN A 97 -20.20 -16.45 -21.01
C GLN A 97 -21.02 -15.19 -20.73
N LEU A 98 -20.44 -14.18 -20.08
CA LEU A 98 -21.14 -12.92 -19.79
C LEU A 98 -21.49 -12.16 -21.08
N LYS A 99 -22.76 -11.75 -21.22
CA LYS A 99 -23.28 -10.98 -22.37
C LYS A 99 -22.71 -9.55 -22.44
N ARG A 100 -22.38 -8.95 -21.30
CA ARG A 100 -21.75 -7.61 -21.21
C ARG A 100 -20.28 -7.76 -20.82
N ARG A 101 -19.44 -6.93 -21.45
CA ARG A 101 -17.99 -6.71 -21.24
C ARG A 101 -17.31 -7.68 -20.26
N GLU A 102 -16.38 -8.45 -20.80
CA GLU A 102 -15.45 -9.30 -20.06
C GLU A 102 -14.90 -8.56 -18.82
N ARG A 103 -14.99 -9.22 -17.67
CA ARG A 103 -14.47 -8.68 -16.41
C ARG A 103 -12.95 -8.55 -16.56
N LYS A 104 -12.42 -7.34 -16.42
CA LYS A 104 -10.97 -7.10 -16.43
C LYS A 104 -10.52 -6.68 -15.05
N ALA A 105 -9.47 -7.34 -14.55
CA ALA A 105 -8.79 -6.96 -13.32
C ALA A 105 -8.31 -5.50 -13.44
N LYS A 106 -8.58 -4.71 -12.41
CA LYS A 106 -8.16 -3.30 -12.34
C LYS A 106 -7.17 -3.17 -11.19
N LYS A 107 -5.91 -3.48 -11.45
CA LYS A 107 -4.82 -3.52 -10.45
C LYS A 107 -4.50 -2.12 -9.91
N TRP A 108 -5.36 -1.58 -9.05
CA TRP A 108 -5.22 -0.25 -8.45
C TRP A 108 -4.37 -0.30 -7.18
N PHE A 109 -4.44 -1.41 -6.45
CA PHE A 109 -3.80 -1.62 -5.16
C PHE A 109 -2.59 -2.54 -5.29
N SER A 110 -2.75 -3.74 -5.84
CA SER A 110 -1.73 -4.80 -5.77
C SER A 110 -0.37 -4.38 -6.32
N LYS A 111 -0.35 -3.76 -7.51
CA LYS A 111 0.87 -3.27 -8.15
C LYS A 111 1.50 -2.11 -7.37
N ALA A 112 0.68 -1.19 -6.89
CA ALA A 112 1.16 -0.03 -6.15
C ALA A 112 1.68 -0.44 -4.77
N LEU A 113 1.02 -1.36 -4.07
CA LEU A 113 1.47 -1.86 -2.77
C LEU A 113 2.86 -2.49 -2.90
N ALA A 114 3.07 -3.41 -3.86
CA ALA A 114 4.36 -4.05 -4.05
C ALA A 114 5.49 -3.04 -4.27
N TYR A 115 5.23 -2.00 -5.08
CA TYR A 115 6.17 -0.91 -5.31
C TYR A 115 6.43 -0.11 -4.03
N GLN A 116 5.38 0.29 -3.31
CA GLN A 116 5.50 1.11 -2.10
C GLN A 116 6.21 0.35 -0.96
N THR A 117 5.94 -0.94 -0.80
CA THR A 117 6.62 -1.79 0.19
C THR A 117 8.11 -1.88 -0.10
N LYS A 118 8.50 -2.06 -1.37
CA LYS A 118 9.91 -2.04 -1.75
C LYS A 118 10.54 -0.68 -1.44
N ARG A 119 9.86 0.41 -1.80
CA ARG A 119 10.37 1.77 -1.54
C ARG A 119 10.52 2.08 -0.06
N LEU A 120 9.60 1.60 0.78
CA LEU A 120 9.71 1.72 2.23
C LEU A 120 10.95 0.99 2.76
N ALA A 121 11.22 -0.22 2.27
CA ALA A 121 12.39 -0.99 2.67
C ALA A 121 13.70 -0.28 2.31
N GLU A 122 13.77 0.33 1.11
CA GLU A 122 14.91 1.15 0.69
C GLU A 122 15.11 2.35 1.63
N LEU A 123 14.04 3.13 1.88
CA LEU A 123 14.09 4.32 2.73
C LEU A 123 14.49 4.00 4.18
N MET A 124 13.96 2.91 4.75
CA MET A 124 14.33 2.45 6.08
C MET A 124 15.79 1.99 6.13
N SER A 125 16.27 1.28 5.10
CA SER A 125 17.68 0.87 5.01
C SER A 125 18.64 2.06 4.91
N GLU A 126 18.28 3.09 4.15
CA GLU A 126 19.07 4.33 4.04
C GLU A 126 19.15 5.03 5.41
N LEU A 127 18.02 5.19 6.10
CA LEU A 127 17.95 5.80 7.42
C LEU A 127 18.86 5.08 8.43
N HIS A 128 18.72 3.76 8.55
CA HIS A 128 19.57 2.97 9.46
C HIS A 128 21.04 2.98 9.05
N GLY A 129 21.34 2.97 7.75
CA GLY A 129 22.71 3.03 7.25
C GLY A 129 23.41 4.34 7.62
N THR A 130 22.73 5.48 7.46
CA THR A 130 23.28 6.80 7.84
C THR A 130 23.58 6.88 9.34
N LEU A 131 22.70 6.31 10.17
CA LEU A 131 22.87 6.30 11.61
C LEU A 131 24.03 5.41 12.08
N LEU A 132 24.20 4.24 11.46
CA LEU A 132 25.36 3.38 11.77
C LEU A 132 26.67 4.09 11.43
N ILE A 133 26.73 4.81 10.30
CA ILE A 133 27.91 5.59 9.91
C ILE A 133 28.17 6.73 10.90
N SER A 134 27.13 7.46 11.32
CA SER A 134 27.31 8.55 12.29
C SER A 134 27.77 8.04 13.65
N GLN A 135 27.17 6.95 14.15
CA GLN A 135 27.60 6.34 15.42
C GLN A 135 29.02 5.80 15.38
N VAL A 136 29.43 5.17 14.27
CA VAL A 136 30.81 4.71 14.09
C VAL A 136 31.75 5.90 14.01
N SER A 137 31.39 6.97 13.29
CA SER A 137 32.18 8.18 13.20
C SER A 137 32.36 8.88 14.55
N ASP A 138 31.33 8.90 15.40
CA ASP A 138 31.39 9.50 16.73
C ASP A 138 32.17 8.63 17.74
N ALA A 139 32.10 7.30 17.58
CA ALA A 139 32.80 6.35 18.44
C ALA A 139 34.29 6.20 18.08
N LEU A 140 34.66 6.51 16.84
CA LEU A 140 36.06 6.59 16.45
C LEU A 140 36.64 7.88 17.05
N PRO A 141 37.64 7.79 17.95
CA PRO A 141 38.34 9.00 18.39
C PRO A 141 38.92 9.66 17.13
N ALA A 142 38.85 10.99 17.06
CA ALA A 142 39.50 11.79 16.02
C ALA A 142 41.02 11.51 16.06
N GLN A 143 41.43 10.42 15.40
CA GLN A 143 42.83 10.15 15.17
C GLN A 143 43.22 11.12 14.08
N ASP A 144 44.00 12.13 14.47
CA ASP A 144 44.93 12.79 13.58
C ASP A 144 45.73 11.70 12.88
N VAL A 145 45.30 11.32 11.68
CA VAL A 145 46.09 10.47 10.80
C VAL A 145 47.22 11.36 10.31
N VAL A 146 48.29 11.42 11.10
CA VAL A 146 49.57 11.94 10.64
C VAL A 146 50.09 10.94 9.62
N VAL A 147 49.75 11.18 8.36
CA VAL A 147 50.38 10.48 7.23
C VAL A 147 51.80 11.05 7.14
N ASN A 148 52.76 10.35 7.75
CA ASN A 148 54.16 10.59 7.47
C ASN A 148 54.45 10.09 6.04
N PHE A 149 54.74 11.03 5.14
CA PHE A 149 55.25 10.77 3.80
C PHE A 149 56.65 10.17 3.84
#